data_AF-A0A445MMM7-F1
#
_entry.id   AF-A0A445MMM7-F1
#
_cell.length_a   1.000
_cell.length_b   1.000
_cell.length_c   1.000
_cell.angle_alpha   90.00
_cell.angle_beta   90.00
_cell.angle_gamma   90.00
#
_symmetry.space_group_name_H-M   'P 1'
#
loop_
_entity.id
_entity.type
_entity.pdbx_description
1 polymer ?
#
loop_
_entity_poly.entity_id
_entity_poly.type
_entity_poly.pdbx_seq_one_letter_code
_entity_poly.pdbx_strand_id
1 'polypeptide(L)'
;MLHELLLALLGFTGDFVIDEREQAETLGLGAADDPLHQLPEEPTFRLAPDLSFLHPSERNVIQRLISLGFYYRELDHFATKSQNLSFIQSTKDFPLPHSPELLKGKLKKGSVYRRAIANGIVEILSVYRAAVLQVEQNLLSDPLPILATVTQGLNK
;
A
#
# COMPACT_ATOMS: atom_id res chain seq x y z
N MET A 1 -4.73 6.76 16.18
CA MET A 1 -3.30 6.88 15.81
C MET A 1 -2.65 5.51 15.56
N LEU A 2 -2.65 4.58 16.53
CA LEU A 2 -2.01 3.27 16.33
C LEU A 2 -2.66 2.46 15.19
N HIS A 3 -4.00 2.48 15.10
CA HIS A 3 -4.72 1.84 13.99
C HIS A 3 -4.32 2.44 12.63
N GLU A 4 -4.30 3.77 12.51
CA GLU A 4 -3.83 4.48 11.31
C GLU A 4 -2.38 4.12 10.94
N LEU A 5 -1.52 3.92 11.94
CA LEU A 5 -0.14 3.49 11.71
C LEU A 5 -0.08 2.05 11.16
N LEU A 6 -0.92 1.14 11.67
CA LEU A 6 -1.01 -0.23 11.13
C LEU A 6 -1.54 -0.23 9.69
N LEU A 7 -2.56 0.59 9.40
CA LEU A 7 -3.08 0.77 8.04
C LEU A 7 -2.00 1.32 7.10
N ALA A 8 -1.22 2.32 7.55
CA ALA A 8 -0.11 2.86 6.78
C ALA A 8 0.99 1.83 6.49
N LEU A 9 1.27 0.93 7.43
CA LEU A 9 2.21 -0.20 7.22
C LEU A 9 1.71 -1.19 6.17
N LEU A 10 0.40 -1.33 6.01
CA LEU A 10 -0.23 -2.09 4.93
C LEU A 10 -0.43 -1.28 3.64
N GLY A 11 0.19 -0.10 3.55
CA GLY A 11 0.16 0.71 2.33
C GLY A 11 -1.12 1.53 2.14
N PHE A 12 -2.00 1.61 3.15
CA PHE A 12 -3.19 2.46 3.09
C PHE A 12 -2.86 3.89 3.55
N THR A 13 -3.22 4.86 2.72
CA THR A 13 -3.06 6.29 2.97
C THR A 13 -4.35 6.87 3.55
N GLY A 14 -4.25 7.99 4.27
CA GLY A 14 -5.38 8.64 4.93
C GLY A 14 -4.97 9.97 5.56
N ASP A 15 -5.74 10.45 6.53
CA ASP A 15 -5.47 11.75 7.18
C ASP A 15 -4.19 11.75 8.02
N PHE A 16 -3.75 10.58 8.49
CA PHE A 16 -2.52 10.44 9.27
C PHE A 16 -1.28 10.33 8.38
N VAL A 17 -1.36 9.54 7.30
CA VAL A 17 -0.27 9.32 6.34
C VAL A 17 -0.73 9.69 4.95
N ILE A 18 -0.06 10.68 4.42
CA ILE A 18 -0.37 11.31 3.15
C ILE A 18 0.61 10.80 2.09
N ASP A 19 0.09 10.48 0.91
CA ASP A 19 0.91 10.23 -0.28
C ASP A 19 0.99 11.50 -1.13
N GLU A 20 2.19 12.08 -1.25
CA GLU A 20 2.41 13.28 -2.07
C GLU A 20 2.07 13.04 -3.55
N ARG A 21 2.13 11.80 -4.06
CA ARG A 21 1.71 11.46 -5.44
C ARG A 21 0.21 11.67 -5.62
N GLU A 22 -0.59 11.06 -4.74
CA GLU A 22 -2.05 11.17 -4.79
C GLU A 22 -2.49 12.62 -4.60
N GLN A 23 -1.80 13.37 -3.74
CA GLN A 23 -2.03 14.81 -3.59
C GLN A 23 -1.70 15.60 -4.86
N ALA A 24 -0.56 15.34 -5.51
CA ALA A 24 -0.17 16.00 -6.75
C ALA A 24 -1.12 15.67 -7.90
N GLU A 25 -1.61 14.43 -7.99
CA GLU A 25 -2.64 14.00 -8.94
C GLU A 25 -3.97 14.72 -8.69
N THR A 26 -4.41 14.80 -7.44
CA THR A 26 -5.66 15.49 -7.06
C THR A 26 -5.60 17.00 -7.35
N LEU A 27 -4.41 17.60 -7.22
CA LEU A 27 -4.17 19.01 -7.53
C LEU A 27 -3.95 19.29 -9.02
N GLY A 28 -4.00 18.26 -9.88
CA GLY A 28 -3.82 18.40 -11.34
C GLY A 28 -2.39 18.75 -11.75
N LEU A 29 -1.41 18.53 -10.87
CA LEU A 29 0.02 18.77 -11.10
C LEU A 29 0.76 17.50 -11.57
N GLY A 30 0.09 16.34 -11.60
CA GLY A 30 0.63 15.07 -12.08
C GLY A 30 0.81 15.05 -13.60
N ALA A 31 2.05 15.16 -14.05
CA ALA A 31 2.44 15.19 -15.45
C ALA A 31 1.97 13.95 -16.24
N ALA A 32 1.45 14.23 -17.44
CA ALA A 32 1.28 13.26 -18.50
C ALA A 32 2.62 12.65 -18.93
N ASP A 33 2.57 11.36 -19.28
CA ASP A 33 3.46 10.66 -20.22
C ASP A 33 4.95 10.49 -19.88
N ASP A 34 5.30 9.51 -19.01
CA ASP A 34 6.40 8.57 -19.32
C ASP A 34 6.35 7.25 -18.51
N PRO A 35 6.01 6.10 -19.13
CA PRO A 35 5.81 4.82 -18.44
C PRO A 35 7.10 4.06 -18.02
N LEU A 36 8.29 4.65 -18.17
CA LEU A 36 9.56 3.99 -17.83
C LEU A 36 10.34 4.63 -16.66
N HIS A 37 9.86 5.73 -16.07
CA HIS A 37 10.61 6.51 -15.05
C HIS A 37 9.92 6.71 -13.68
N GLN A 38 8.84 6.01 -13.36
CA GLN A 38 7.95 6.42 -12.25
C GLN A 38 8.11 5.69 -10.90
N LEU A 39 9.24 5.02 -10.64
CA LEU A 39 9.57 4.65 -9.25
C LEU A 39 10.31 5.84 -8.64
N PRO A 40 9.78 6.46 -7.59
CA PRO A 40 10.49 7.56 -6.96
C PRO A 40 11.69 6.93 -6.23
N GLU A 41 12.89 7.50 -6.40
CA GLU A 41 14.03 7.13 -5.54
C GLU A 41 13.71 7.43 -4.06
N GLU A 42 12.83 8.42 -3.89
CA GLU A 42 12.06 8.92 -2.75
C GLU A 42 10.87 8.13 -2.16
N PRO A 43 10.84 7.60 -0.91
CA PRO A 43 9.56 7.23 -0.31
C PRO A 43 8.62 8.44 -0.26
N THR A 44 7.46 8.32 -0.92
CA THR A 44 6.51 9.44 -1.11
C THR A 44 5.56 9.64 0.08
N PHE A 45 5.47 8.66 0.98
CA PHE A 45 4.62 8.76 2.15
C PHE A 45 5.18 9.75 3.18
N ARG A 46 4.35 10.71 3.57
CA ARG A 46 4.64 11.71 4.59
C ARG A 46 3.64 11.64 5.72
N LEU A 47 4.13 11.92 6.93
CA LEU A 47 3.26 12.15 8.07
C LEU A 47 2.60 13.52 7.95
N ALA A 48 1.29 13.60 8.26
CA ALA A 48 0.56 14.86 8.28
C ALA A 48 1.26 15.94 9.15
N PRO A 49 1.40 17.18 8.65
CA PRO A 49 2.11 18.24 9.36
C PRO A 49 1.38 18.71 10.63
N ASP A 50 0.07 18.49 10.72
CA ASP A 50 -0.80 19.06 11.74
C ASP A 50 -0.85 18.27 13.05
N LEU A 51 -0.04 17.20 13.16
CA LEU A 51 0.01 16.34 14.35
C LEU A 51 0.89 16.96 15.45
N SER A 52 0.34 17.95 16.15
CA SER A 52 1.00 18.67 17.25
C SER A 52 1.18 17.87 18.54
N PHE A 53 0.51 16.71 18.67
CA PHE A 53 0.57 15.87 19.86
C PHE A 53 1.76 14.90 19.91
N LEU A 54 2.54 14.79 18.82
CA LEU A 54 3.67 13.86 18.72
C LEU A 54 4.99 14.54 19.10
N HIS A 55 5.81 13.85 19.89
CA HIS A 55 7.17 14.31 20.16
C HIS A 55 8.03 14.20 18.89
N PRO A 56 8.99 15.12 18.63
CA PRO A 56 9.88 15.03 17.46
C PRO A 56 10.60 13.68 17.29
N SER A 57 10.96 13.05 18.41
CA SER A 57 11.57 11.71 18.43
C SER A 57 10.61 10.62 17.94
N GLU A 58 9.35 10.66 18.38
CA GLU A 58 8.30 9.73 17.95
C GLU A 58 7.99 9.92 16.47
N ARG A 59 7.92 11.19 16.04
CA ARG A 59 7.71 11.55 14.63
C ARG A 59 8.78 10.98 13.72
N ASN A 60 10.05 11.00 14.12
CA ASN A 60 11.16 10.41 13.35
C ASN A 60 11.00 8.88 13.20
N VAL A 61 10.68 8.19 14.30
CA VAL A 61 10.46 6.74 14.30
C VAL A 61 9.27 6.38 13.41
N ILE A 62 8.17 7.11 13.54
CA ILE A 62 6.97 6.92 12.72
C ILE A 62 7.26 7.17 11.24
N GLN A 63 8.01 8.23 10.90
CA GLN A 63 8.39 8.51 9.51
C GLN A 63 9.23 7.38 8.90
N ARG A 64 10.12 6.75 9.69
CA ARG A 64 10.88 5.58 9.27
C ARG A 64 10.02 4.31 9.13
N LEU A 65 8.98 4.17 9.95
CA LEU A 65 8.04 3.05 9.85
C LEU A 65 7.14 3.20 8.62
N ILE A 66 6.67 4.41 8.33
CA ILE A 66 5.80 4.70 7.19
C ILE A 66 6.50 4.43 5.86
N SER A 67 7.81 4.67 5.76
CA SER A 67 8.56 4.33 4.54
C SER A 67 8.59 2.82 4.25
N LEU A 68 8.49 1.97 5.29
CA LEU A 68 8.31 0.53 5.10
C LEU A 68 6.94 0.21 4.47
N GLY A 69 5.88 0.89 4.92
CA GLY A 69 4.55 0.78 4.33
C GLY A 69 4.49 1.21 2.87
N PHE A 70 5.25 2.25 2.51
CA PHE A 70 5.43 2.67 1.12
C PHE A 70 6.04 1.55 0.27
N TYR A 71 7.15 0.95 0.71
CA TYR A 71 7.77 -0.15 -0.04
C TYR A 71 6.88 -1.38 -0.14
N TYR A 72 6.13 -1.69 0.92
CA TYR A 72 5.13 -2.75 0.89
C TYR A 72 4.07 -2.48 -0.19
N ARG A 73 3.53 -1.25 -0.26
CA ARG A 73 2.54 -0.85 -1.28
C ARG A 73 3.08 -1.01 -2.70
N GLU A 74 4.30 -0.53 -2.95
CA GLU A 74 4.93 -0.60 -4.27
C GLU A 74 5.20 -2.04 -4.72
N LEU A 75 5.64 -2.90 -3.78
CA LEU A 75 5.85 -4.33 -4.05
C LEU A 75 4.53 -5.07 -4.33
N ASP A 76 3.48 -4.75 -3.57
CA ASP A 76 2.15 -5.36 -3.76
C ASP A 76 1.51 -4.90 -5.09
N HIS A 77 1.65 -3.62 -5.42
CA HIS A 77 1.23 -3.07 -6.71
C HIS A 77 2.01 -3.71 -7.87
N PHE A 78 3.33 -3.91 -7.74
CA PHE A 78 4.12 -4.62 -8.73
C PHE A 78 3.65 -6.07 -8.91
N ALA A 79 3.42 -6.79 -7.80
CA ALA A 79 2.99 -8.18 -7.82
C ALA A 79 1.62 -8.35 -8.51
N THR A 80 0.63 -7.56 -8.10
CA THR A 80 -0.72 -7.57 -8.70
C THR A 80 -0.69 -7.20 -10.19
N LYS A 81 0.06 -6.16 -10.58
CA LYS A 81 0.21 -5.74 -11.97
C LYS A 81 0.85 -6.82 -12.85
N SER A 82 1.83 -7.54 -12.33
CA SER A 82 2.57 -8.58 -13.06
C SER A 82 1.88 -9.95 -13.09
N GLN A 83 0.92 -10.20 -12.19
CA GLN A 83 0.10 -11.41 -12.17
C GLN A 83 -1.03 -11.43 -13.21
N ASN A 84 -1.30 -10.32 -13.93
CA ASN A 84 -2.37 -10.20 -14.92
C ASN A 84 -2.51 -11.45 -15.83
N LEU A 85 -3.63 -12.16 -15.65
CA LEU A 85 -3.99 -13.39 -16.35
C LEU A 85 -4.67 -13.15 -17.69
N SER A 86 -4.69 -11.90 -18.18
CA SER A 86 -5.29 -11.50 -19.47
C SER A 86 -4.73 -12.28 -20.66
N PHE A 87 -3.56 -12.90 -20.52
CA PHE A 87 -3.00 -13.85 -21.47
C PHE A 87 -3.85 -15.13 -21.65
N ILE A 88 -4.49 -15.64 -20.59
CA ILE A 88 -5.20 -16.93 -20.60
C ILE A 88 -6.58 -16.77 -21.28
N GLN A 89 -7.25 -15.63 -21.11
CA GLN A 89 -8.57 -15.39 -21.70
C GLN A 89 -8.53 -15.16 -23.22
N SER A 90 -7.40 -14.73 -23.78
CA SER A 90 -7.24 -14.48 -25.23
C SER A 90 -7.20 -15.74 -26.10
N THR A 91 -7.17 -16.94 -25.51
CA THR A 91 -7.07 -18.21 -26.28
C THR A 91 -8.41 -18.89 -26.53
N LYS A 92 -9.52 -18.25 -26.15
CA LYS A 92 -10.88 -18.81 -26.30
C LYS A 92 -11.79 -17.98 -27.20
N ASP A 93 -11.25 -17.38 -28.26
CA ASP A 93 -12.07 -16.73 -29.29
C ASP A 93 -12.09 -17.60 -30.56
N PHE A 94 -13.25 -18.22 -30.80
CA PHE A 94 -13.61 -18.82 -32.08
C PHE A 94 -13.58 -17.73 -33.17
N PRO A 95 -13.10 -18.02 -34.40
CA PRO A 95 -12.98 -17.00 -35.43
C PRO A 95 -14.36 -16.67 -36.01
N LEU A 96 -14.84 -15.45 -35.75
CA LEU A 96 -15.93 -14.83 -36.50
C LEU A 96 -15.37 -13.60 -37.22
N PRO A 97 -15.58 -13.48 -38.55
CA PRO A 97 -15.07 -12.36 -39.32
C PRO A 97 -16.05 -11.19 -39.19
N HIS A 98 -15.57 -10.03 -38.75
CA HIS A 98 -15.90 -8.67 -39.21
C HIS A 98 -15.52 -7.63 -38.13
N SER A 99 -14.75 -6.63 -38.58
CA SER A 99 -14.10 -5.48 -37.92
C SER A 99 -15.08 -4.52 -37.18
N PRO A 100 -14.64 -3.56 -36.31
CA PRO A 100 -13.42 -2.75 -36.45
C PRO A 100 -12.55 -2.51 -35.20
N GLU A 101 -11.31 -2.15 -35.53
CA GLU A 101 -10.22 -1.69 -34.69
C GLU A 101 -10.54 -0.31 -34.09
N LEU A 102 -10.44 -0.17 -32.77
CA LEU A 102 -9.91 1.03 -32.08
C LEU A 102 -9.91 0.76 -30.56
N LEU A 103 -8.74 0.94 -29.93
CA LEU A 103 -8.48 0.92 -28.47
C LEU A 103 -8.28 -0.43 -27.74
N LYS A 104 -7.70 -1.45 -28.39
CA LYS A 104 -6.97 -2.49 -27.63
C LYS A 104 -5.50 -2.11 -27.57
N GLY A 105 -5.15 -1.23 -26.64
CA GLY A 105 -3.77 -0.96 -26.27
C GLY A 105 -3.05 -2.29 -26.07
N LYS A 106 -1.93 -2.50 -26.78
CA LYS A 106 -1.15 -3.74 -26.79
C LYS A 106 -1.04 -4.30 -25.37
N LEU A 107 -1.85 -5.28 -25.02
CA LEU A 107 -1.70 -6.09 -23.82
C LEU A 107 -0.38 -6.83 -23.99
N LYS A 108 0.70 -6.20 -23.53
CA LYS A 108 2.06 -6.74 -23.60
C LYS A 108 2.01 -8.11 -22.93
N LYS A 109 2.35 -9.17 -23.68
CA LYS A 109 2.46 -10.54 -23.14
C LYS A 109 3.26 -10.48 -21.84
N GLY A 110 2.65 -10.88 -20.73
CA GLY A 110 3.33 -10.94 -19.44
C GLY A 110 4.49 -11.93 -19.52
N SER A 111 5.68 -11.52 -19.10
CA SER A 111 6.83 -12.43 -19.02
C SER A 111 6.62 -13.46 -17.93
N VAL A 112 6.88 -14.74 -18.24
CA VAL A 112 6.77 -15.85 -17.27
C VAL A 112 7.71 -15.64 -16.07
N TYR A 113 8.91 -15.11 -16.31
CA TYR A 113 9.86 -14.76 -15.24
C TYR A 113 9.32 -13.68 -14.31
N ARG A 114 8.67 -12.65 -14.87
CA ARG A 114 8.05 -11.59 -14.05
C ARG A 114 6.96 -12.16 -13.14
N ARG A 115 6.17 -13.11 -13.64
CA ARG A 115 5.15 -13.81 -12.83
C ARG A 115 5.75 -14.68 -11.75
N ALA A 116 6.81 -15.43 -12.05
CA ALA A 116 7.50 -16.24 -11.05
C ALA A 116 8.04 -15.37 -9.90
N ILE A 117 8.65 -14.23 -10.22
CA ILE A 117 9.11 -13.24 -9.25
C ILE A 117 7.93 -12.67 -8.45
N ALA A 118 6.85 -12.29 -9.12
CA ALA A 118 5.64 -11.75 -8.47
C ALA A 118 5.08 -12.73 -7.43
N ASN A 119 5.02 -14.02 -7.75
CA ASN A 119 4.55 -15.04 -6.82
C ASN A 119 5.47 -15.16 -5.60
N GLY A 120 6.79 -15.13 -5.79
CA GLY A 120 7.75 -15.12 -4.67
C GLY A 120 7.62 -13.87 -3.80
N ILE A 121 7.39 -12.70 -4.41
CA ILE A 121 7.14 -11.46 -3.67
C ILE A 121 5.86 -11.58 -2.83
N VAL A 122 4.76 -12.09 -3.39
CA VAL A 122 3.49 -12.28 -2.67
C VAL A 122 3.66 -13.19 -1.46
N GLU A 123 4.46 -14.25 -1.59
CA GLU A 123 4.77 -15.15 -0.47
C GLU A 123 5.49 -14.41 0.66
N ILE A 124 6.52 -13.62 0.34
CA ILE A 124 7.24 -12.80 1.35
C ILE A 124 6.30 -11.75 1.98
N LEU A 125 5.48 -11.07 1.17
CA LEU A 125 4.51 -10.10 1.66
C LEU A 125 3.45 -10.75 2.57
N SER A 126 3.11 -12.02 2.36
CA SER A 126 2.17 -12.75 3.23
C SER A 126 2.71 -12.94 4.65
N VAL A 127 4.02 -13.20 4.80
CA VAL A 127 4.69 -13.28 6.11
C VAL A 127 4.65 -11.92 6.82
N TYR A 128 4.92 -10.85 6.08
CA TYR A 128 4.82 -9.49 6.62
C TYR A 128 3.40 -9.16 7.09
N ARG A 129 2.38 -9.46 6.29
CA ARG A 129 0.97 -9.27 6.65
C ARG A 129 0.60 -10.02 7.93
N ALA A 130 1.02 -11.29 8.05
CA ALA A 130 0.78 -12.08 9.25
C ALA A 130 1.42 -11.44 10.50
N ALA A 131 2.63 -10.90 10.38
CA ALA A 131 3.29 -10.19 11.48
C ALA A 131 2.53 -8.92 11.89
N VAL A 132 2.04 -8.13 10.93
CA VAL A 132 1.24 -6.93 11.21
C VAL A 132 -0.08 -7.30 11.92
N LEU A 133 -0.76 -8.35 11.45
CA LEU A 133 -1.98 -8.86 12.08
C LEU A 133 -1.74 -9.35 13.51
N GLN A 134 -0.59 -9.99 13.76
CA GLN A 134 -0.22 -10.40 15.12
C GLN A 134 -0.02 -9.19 16.04
N VAL A 135 0.61 -8.12 15.54
CA VAL A 135 0.75 -6.86 16.29
C VAL A 135 -0.62 -6.24 16.57
N GLU A 136 -1.53 -6.22 15.59
CA GLU A 136 -2.91 -5.76 15.78
C GLU A 136 -3.63 -6.57 16.87
N GLN A 137 -3.56 -7.90 16.80
CA GLN A 137 -4.17 -8.77 17.80
C GLN A 137 -3.62 -8.52 19.20
N ASN A 138 -2.30 -8.32 19.33
CA ASN A 138 -1.67 -7.98 20.61
C ASN A 138 -2.19 -6.64 21.16
N LEU A 139 -2.32 -5.61 20.29
CA LEU A 139 -2.86 -4.31 20.69
C LEU A 139 -4.33 -4.39 21.13
N LEU A 140 -5.14 -5.23 20.48
CA LEU A 140 -6.53 -5.46 20.88
C LEU A 140 -6.65 -6.27 22.17
N SER A 141 -5.69 -7.16 22.44
CA SER A 141 -5.68 -7.98 23.65
C SER A 141 -5.34 -7.21 24.92
N ASP A 142 -4.63 -6.09 24.80
CA ASP A 142 -4.26 -5.22 25.92
C ASP A 142 -4.75 -3.78 25.69
N PRO A 143 -6.08 -3.54 25.76
CA PRO A 143 -6.60 -2.18 25.67
C PRO A 143 -6.28 -1.49 26.99
N LEU A 144 -5.11 -0.85 27.07
CA LEU A 144 -4.62 -0.01 28.17
C LEU A 144 -5.78 0.50 29.04
N PRO A 145 -6.09 -0.16 30.17
CA PRO A 145 -7.29 0.13 30.94
C PRO A 145 -7.02 1.32 31.86
N ILE A 146 -6.39 2.39 31.35
CA ILE A 146 -5.97 3.51 32.19
C ILE A 146 -7.23 4.20 32.74
N LEU A 147 -8.26 4.40 31.93
CA LEU A 147 -9.52 5.02 32.37
C LEU A 147 -10.38 4.10 33.26
N ALA A 148 -10.43 2.79 32.99
CA ALA A 148 -11.19 1.85 33.83
C ALA A 148 -10.51 1.64 35.19
N THR A 149 -9.17 1.58 35.22
CA THR A 149 -8.39 1.46 36.46
C THR A 149 -8.43 2.75 37.27
N VAL A 150 -8.38 3.92 36.62
CA VAL A 150 -8.52 5.22 37.30
C VAL A 150 -9.94 5.44 37.83
N THR A 151 -10.99 5.08 37.09
CA THR A 151 -12.37 5.21 37.59
C THR A 151 -12.68 4.21 38.69
N GLN A 152 -12.15 2.98 38.64
CA GLN A 152 -12.27 2.00 39.73
C GLN A 152 -11.46 2.40 40.97
N GLY A 153 -10.31 3.07 40.80
CA GLY A 153 -9.51 3.63 41.88
C GLY A 153 -10.12 4.87 42.54
N LEU A 154 -10.93 5.65 41.80
CA LEU A 154 -11.64 6.83 42.30
C LEU A 154 -13.01 6.52 42.95
N ASN A 155 -13.53 5.29 42.78
CA ASN A 155 -14.81 4.84 43.36
C ASN A 155 -14.64 3.95 44.62
N LYS A 156 -13.48 4.00 45.27
CA LYS A 156 -13.23 3.45 46.61
C LYS A 156 -12.99 4.57 47.60
#